data_AF-A0A7C6R0V4-F1
#
_entry.id   AF-A0A7C6R0V4-F1
#
_cell.length_a   1.000
_cell.length_b   1.000
_cell.length_c   1.000
_cell.angle_alpha   90.00
_cell.angle_beta   90.00
_cell.angle_gamma   90.00
#
_symmetry.space_group_name_H-M   'P 1'
#
loop_
_entity.id
_entity.type
_entity.pdbx_description
1 polymer ?
#
loop_
_entity_poly.entity_id
_entity_poly.type
_entity_poly.pdbx_seq_one_letter_code
_entity_poly.pdbx_strand_id
1 'polypeptide(L)' 'MKIGDIVTRRVCGEEMQFCILGFYTKQSTGERVAILAMLDPATIVETPVRELAPVKVRDLFALTTSLYVH' A
#
# COMPACT_ATOMS: atom_id res chain seq x y z
N MET A 1 14.16 -3.42 -10.71
CA MET A 1 12.93 -3.29 -9.92
C MET A 1 13.15 -2.27 -8.83
N LYS A 2 12.34 -1.22 -8.81
CA LYS A 2 12.34 -0.12 -7.84
C LYS A 2 10.93 0.03 -7.25
N ILE A 3 10.85 0.80 -6.16
CA ILE A 3 9.54 1.19 -5.58
C ILE A 3 8.73 1.92 -6.65
N GLY A 4 7.46 1.57 -6.78
CA GLY A 4 6.55 2.09 -7.79
C GLY A 4 6.55 1.33 -9.13
N ASP A 5 7.44 0.35 -9.32
CA ASP A 5 7.34 -0.53 -10.50
C ASP A 5 6.11 -1.43 -10.38
N ILE A 6 5.36 -1.57 -11.49
CA ILE A 6 4.26 -2.52 -11.63
C ILE A 6 4.82 -3.81 -12.24
N VAL A 7 4.49 -4.94 -11.62
CA VAL A 7 4.92 -6.27 -12.04
C VAL A 7 3.71 -7.17 -12.20
N THR A 8 3.72 -7.99 -13.25
CA THR A 8 2.69 -9.01 -13.45
C THR A 8 3.18 -10.34 -12.89
N ARG A 9 2.34 -11.00 -12.09
CA ARG A 9 2.63 -12.33 -11.55
C ARG A 9 1.41 -13.20 -11.62
N ARG A 10 1.63 -14.48 -11.95
CA ARG A 10 0.58 -15.49 -11.90
C ARG A 10 0.33 -15.94 -10.46
N VAL A 11 -0.89 -15.76 -9.97
CA VAL A 11 -1.34 -16.19 -8.64
C VAL A 11 -2.65 -16.96 -8.83
N CYS A 12 -2.73 -18.16 -8.25
CA CYS A 12 -3.90 -19.05 -8.38
C CYS A 12 -4.34 -19.33 -9.83
N GLY A 13 -3.41 -19.30 -10.80
CA GLY A 13 -3.70 -19.58 -12.20
C GLY A 13 -4.04 -18.34 -13.04
N GLU A 14 -4.30 -17.19 -12.41
CA GLU A 14 -4.63 -15.92 -13.05
C GLU A 14 -3.44 -14.95 -13.05
N GLU A 15 -3.36 -14.08 -14.05
CA GLU A 15 -2.37 -13.00 -14.09
C GLU A 15 -2.88 -11.80 -13.28
N MET A 16 -2.12 -11.42 -12.26
CA MET A 16 -2.42 -10.28 -11.40
C MET A 16 -1.29 -9.26 -11.47
N GLN A 17 -1.63 -7.99 -11.32
CA GLN A 17 -0.67 -6.90 -11.25
C GLN A 17 -0.37 -6.53 -9.80
N PHE A 18 0.89 -6.22 -9.53
CA PHE A 18 1.36 -5.82 -8.22
C PHE A 18 2.23 -4.57 -8.32
N CYS A 19 2.08 -3.64 -7.39
CA CYS A 19 2.97 -2.50 -7.20
C CYS A 19 4.02 -2.82 -6.13
N ILE A 20 5.29 -2.54 -6.42
CA ILE A 20 6.37 -2.67 -5.44
C ILE A 20 6.33 -1.48 -4.48
N LEU A 21 6.11 -1.75 -3.19
CA LEU A 21 6.11 -0.73 -2.14
C LEU A 21 7.47 -0.58 -1.46
N GLY A 22 8.27 -1.65 -1.43
CA GLY A 22 9.53 -1.65 -0.69
C GLY A 22 10.23 -2.99 -0.73
N PHE A 23 11.38 -3.04 -0.07
CA PHE A 23 12.17 -4.26 0.09
C PHE A 23 12.66 -4.35 1.53
N TYR A 24 12.75 -5.56 2.06
CA TYR A 24 13.41 -5.83 3.33
C TYR A 24 14.26 -7.09 3.22
N THR A 25 15.21 -7.23 4.13
CA THR A 25 16.01 -8.45 4.25
C THR A 25 15.46 -9.28 5.38
N LYS A 26 15.08 -10.52 5.10
CA LYS A 26 14.59 -11.45 6.12
C LYS A 26 15.76 -11.90 6.98
N GLN A 27 15.80 -11.47 8.25
CA GLN A 27 16.94 -11.72 9.13
C GLN A 27 17.24 -13.22 9.31
N SER A 28 16.23 -14.08 9.25
CA SER A 28 16.40 -15.53 9.44
C SER A 28 17.05 -16.26 8.25
N THR A 29 16.95 -15.71 7.03
CA THR A 29 17.45 -16.36 5.80
C THR A 29 18.47 -15.53 5.04
N GLY A 30 18.61 -14.24 5.36
CA GLY A 30 19.39 -13.29 4.58
C GLY A 30 18.75 -12.93 3.23
N GLU A 31 17.57 -13.45 2.93
CA GLU A 31 16.91 -13.24 1.64
C GLU A 31 16.31 -11.85 1.53
N ARG A 32 16.51 -11.20 0.39
CA ARG A 32 15.87 -9.92 0.06
C ARG A 32 14.47 -10.16 -0.46
N VAL A 33 13.47 -9.70 0.27
CA VAL A 33 12.05 -9.88 -0.03
C VAL A 33 11.44 -8.55 -0.45
N ALA A 34 10.56 -8.58 -1.46
CA ALA A 34 9.80 -7.43 -1.91
C ALA A 34 8.43 -7.35 -1.21
N ILE A 35 8.00 -6.15 -0.85
CA ILE A 35 6.65 -5.85 -0.37
C ILE A 35 5.82 -5.43 -1.57
N LEU A 36 4.74 -6.16 -1.83
CA LEU A 36 3.89 -5.99 -3.00
C LEU A 36 2.47 -5.63 -2.58
N ALA A 37 1.86 -4.64 -3.24
CA ALA A 37 0.44 -4.37 -3.18
C ALA A 37 -0.24 -4.90 -4.44
N MET A 38 -1.29 -5.71 -4.29
CA MET A 38 -2.09 -6.16 -5.42
C MET A 38 -2.87 -4.97 -5.99
N LEU A 39 -2.86 -4.83 -7.30
CA LEU A 39 -3.62 -3.83 -8.03
C LEU A 39 -4.80 -4.53 -8.71
N ASP A 40 -6.01 -4.09 -8.41
CA ASP A 40 -7.17 -4.40 -9.23
C ASP A 40 -7.25 -3.34 -10.34
N PRO A 41 -7.05 -3.71 -11.62
CA PRO A 41 -7.09 -2.77 -12.74
C PRO A 41 -8.39 -1.97 -12.84
N ALA A 42 -9.51 -2.49 -12.32
CA ALA A 42 -10.80 -1.80 -12.32
C ALA A 42 -10.88 -0.64 -11.31
N THR A 43 -9.92 -0.55 -10.37
CA THR A 43 -9.94 0.40 -9.25
C THR A 43 -8.75 1.35 -9.22
N ILE A 44 -7.83 1.25 -10.19
CA ILE A 44 -6.68 2.14 -10.29
C ILE A 44 -7.17 3.53 -10.73
N VAL A 45 -6.89 4.55 -9.92
CA VAL A 45 -7.16 5.95 -10.24
C VAL A 45 -5.86 6.74 -10.21
N GLU A 46 -5.70 7.63 -11.18
CA GLU A 46 -4.61 8.60 -11.16
C GLU A 46 -5.05 9.84 -10.38
N THR A 47 -4.23 10.31 -9.44
CA THR A 47 -4.48 11.54 -8.69
C THR A 47 -3.21 12.38 -8.59
N PRO A 48 -3.31 13.72 -8.71
CA PRO A 48 -2.20 14.62 -8.43
C PRO A 48 -1.64 14.42 -7.01
N VAL A 49 -0.30 14.40 -6.89
CA VAL A 49 0.38 14.24 -5.57
C VAL A 49 -0.08 15.27 -4.53
N ARG A 50 -0.45 16.48 -4.96
CA ARG A 50 -0.99 17.54 -4.09
C ARG A 50 -2.29 17.15 -3.38
N GLU A 51 -3.08 16.23 -3.92
CA GLU A 51 -4.32 15.73 -3.33
C GLU A 51 -4.06 14.63 -2.29
N LEU A 52 -2.90 13.97 -2.38
CA LEU A 52 -2.40 13.00 -1.39
C LEU A 52 -1.71 13.66 -0.20
N ALA A 53 -1.84 14.99 -0.05
CA ALA A 53 -1.25 15.70 1.07
C ALA A 53 -1.67 15.02 2.39
N PRO A 54 -0.72 14.75 3.31
CA PRO A 54 -1.05 14.11 4.56
C PRO A 54 -2.13 14.94 5.24
N VAL A 55 -3.26 14.30 5.57
CA VAL A 55 -4.28 14.89 6.42
C VAL A 55 -3.54 15.45 7.61
N LYS A 56 -3.59 16.77 7.79
CA LYS A 56 -2.89 17.43 8.89
C LYS A 56 -3.33 16.69 10.14
N VAL A 57 -2.40 16.14 10.91
CA VAL A 57 -2.69 15.33 12.11
C VAL A 57 -3.66 16.04 13.07
N ARG A 58 -3.75 17.37 13.01
CA ARG A 58 -4.75 18.19 13.71
C ARG A 58 -6.21 17.85 13.39
N ASP A 59 -6.51 17.34 12.20
CA ASP A 59 -7.86 17.00 11.75
C ASP A 59 -8.24 15.54 12.05
N LEU A 60 -7.27 14.71 12.48
CA LEU A 60 -7.48 13.30 12.82
C LEU A 60 -8.04 13.09 14.24
N PHE A 61 -7.93 14.09 15.13
CA PHE A 61 -8.44 14.00 16.50
C PHE A 61 -9.97 14.06 16.62
N ALA A 62 -10.69 14.31 15.52
CA ALA A 62 -12.15 14.41 15.53
C ALA A 62 -12.88 13.04 15.47
N LEU A 63 -12.19 11.93 15.21
CA LEU A 63 -12.82 10.61 15.01
C LEU A 63 -12.65 9.63 16.18
N THR A 64 -12.04 10.04 17.30
CA THR A 64 -11.83 9.17 18.48
C THR A 64 -12.63 9.59 19.71
N THR A 65 -13.65 10.44 19.57
CA THR A 65 -14.61 10.65 20.66
C THR A 65 -15.46 9.39 20.83
N SER A 66 -15.04 8.56 21.76
CA SER A 66 -15.82 7.47 22.32
C SER A 66 -17.15 8.03 22.86
N LEU A 67 -18.24 7.79 22.14
CA LEU A 67 -19.60 8.05 22.60
C LEU A 67 -20.06 6.91 23.51
N TYR A 68 -19.45 6.69 24.67
CA TYR A 68 -20.10 5.95 25.76
C TYR A 68 -19.57 6.46 27.11
N VAL A 69 -20.37 7.33 27.74
CA VAL A 69 -20.31 7.67 29.16
C VAL A 69 -21.47 6.94 29.82
N HIS A 70 -21.13 6.06 30.76
CA HIS A 70 -21.94 5.41 31.81
C HIS A 70 -23.28 4.72 31.44
#